data_AF-A0A177CL20-F1
#
_entry.id   AF-A0A177CL20-F1
#
_cell.length_a   1.000
_cell.length_b   1.000
_cell.length_c   1.000
_cell.angle_alpha   90.00
_cell.angle_beta   90.00
_cell.angle_gamma   90.00
#
_symmetry.space_group_name_H-M   'P 1'
#
loop_
_entity.id
_entity.type
_entity.pdbx_description
1 polymer ?
#
loop_
_entity_poly.entity_id
_entity_poly.type
_entity_poly.pdbx_seq_one_letter_code
_entity_poly.pdbx_strand_id
1 'polypeptide(L)'
;MELKQLQVPVVVVCALSALIATFAIVCRVWARALTRKKWEANDWLMVIAYVGLLGELIDAIVFVFVQYYGVHIKDVPVAAIVQMKRHPESRYILTSMALSANVFCNLSITQLYATLFPYTRFRIVCRALLALTVAYYISFMTVQFFSCPQKMDNALAMAQKCAENSRTIWVGASAGAMCIDLANVVLPLPLLWRLNVDFEKKVRLTLLFGLGFL
;
A
#
# COMPACT_ATOMS: atom_id res chain seq x y z
N MET A 1 25.42 -18.68 5.00
CA MET A 1 24.30 -19.12 5.86
C MET A 1 23.60 -17.93 6.54
N GLU A 2 24.28 -16.78 6.69
CA GLU A 2 23.74 -15.57 7.35
C GLU A 2 22.64 -14.83 6.55
N LEU A 3 22.77 -14.71 5.22
CA LEU A 3 21.81 -13.96 4.38
C LEU A 3 20.35 -14.44 4.52
N LYS A 4 20.13 -15.75 4.57
CA LYS A 4 18.79 -16.31 4.69
C LYS A 4 18.14 -15.95 6.03
N GLN A 5 18.91 -15.80 7.11
CA GLN A 5 18.36 -15.43 8.41
C GLN A 5 17.89 -13.98 8.47
N LEU A 6 18.55 -13.07 7.76
CA LEU A 6 18.14 -11.66 7.63
C LEU A 6 16.82 -11.49 6.85
N GLN A 7 16.49 -12.45 5.99
CA GLN A 7 15.33 -12.41 5.11
C GLN A 7 14.06 -13.03 5.70
N VAL A 8 14.22 -13.95 6.66
CA VAL A 8 13.10 -14.61 7.35
C VAL A 8 12.13 -13.59 7.98
N PRO A 9 12.57 -12.53 8.69
CA PRO A 9 11.65 -11.55 9.27
C PRO A 9 10.73 -10.89 8.24
N VAL A 10 11.26 -10.55 7.06
CA VAL A 10 10.48 -9.90 5.99
C VAL A 10 9.37 -10.84 5.50
N VAL A 11 9.71 -12.10 5.21
CA VAL A 11 8.74 -13.10 4.74
C VAL A 11 7.69 -13.38 5.82
N VAL A 12 8.09 -13.47 7.09
CA VAL A 12 7.17 -13.69 8.21
C VAL A 12 6.19 -12.53 8.34
N VAL A 13 6.66 -11.28 8.29
CA VAL A 13 5.80 -10.10 8.38
C VAL A 13 4.80 -10.06 7.22
N CYS A 14 5.25 -10.27 5.97
CA CYS A 14 4.38 -10.30 4.81
C CYS A 14 3.33 -11.43 4.88
N ALA A 15 3.71 -12.62 5.35
CA ALA A 15 2.78 -13.73 5.50
C ALA A 15 1.73 -13.45 6.59
N LEU A 16 2.14 -12.89 7.73
CA LEU A 16 1.23 -12.54 8.82
C LEU A 16 0.26 -11.43 8.42
N SER A 17 0.73 -10.37 7.73
CA SER A 17 -0.15 -9.29 7.26
C SER A 17 -1.17 -9.81 6.23
N ALA A 18 -0.75 -10.68 5.31
CA ALA A 18 -1.64 -11.30 4.35
C ALA A 18 -2.71 -12.20 5.01
N LEU A 19 -2.36 -12.95 6.06
CA LEU A 19 -3.32 -13.75 6.82
C LEU A 19 -4.37 -12.88 7.50
N ILE A 20 -3.93 -11.78 8.14
CA ILE A 20 -4.84 -10.83 8.81
C ILE A 20 -5.76 -10.17 7.78
N ALA A 21 -5.23 -9.73 6.64
CA ALA A 21 -6.01 -9.11 5.57
C ALA A 21 -7.05 -10.09 4.97
N THR A 22 -6.65 -11.34 4.75
CA THR A 22 -7.54 -12.41 4.27
C THR A 22 -8.69 -12.63 5.25
N PHE A 23 -8.37 -12.75 6.54
CA PHE A 23 -9.37 -12.91 7.59
C PHE A 23 -10.33 -11.72 7.65
N ALA A 24 -9.81 -10.49 7.57
CA ALA A 24 -10.62 -9.27 7.60
C ALA A 24 -11.62 -9.21 6.43
N ILE A 25 -11.19 -9.57 5.22
CA ILE A 25 -12.07 -9.60 4.04
C ILE A 25 -13.12 -10.70 4.14
N VAL A 26 -12.76 -11.89 4.58
CA VAL A 26 -13.73 -12.98 4.80
C VAL A 26 -14.78 -12.54 5.80
N CYS A 27 -14.37 -11.98 6.94
CA CYS A 27 -15.29 -11.44 7.95
C CYS A 27 -16.22 -10.37 7.38
N ARG A 28 -15.72 -9.50 6.51
CA ARG A 28 -16.50 -8.40 5.92
C ARG A 28 -17.50 -8.88 4.87
N VAL A 29 -17.09 -9.80 4.00
CA VAL A 29 -18.00 -10.46 3.05
C VAL A 29 -19.08 -11.23 3.81
N TRP A 30 -18.70 -11.94 4.87
CA TRP A 30 -19.64 -12.67 5.72
C TRP A 30 -20.63 -11.73 6.44
N ALA A 31 -20.15 -10.61 7.02
CA ALA A 31 -21.02 -9.61 7.63
C ALA A 31 -22.03 -9.00 6.64
N ARG A 32 -21.63 -8.79 5.38
CA ARG A 32 -22.56 -8.35 4.32
C ARG A 32 -23.56 -9.43 3.93
N ALA A 33 -23.13 -10.69 3.85
CA ALA A 33 -24.02 -11.81 3.62
C ALA A 33 -25.09 -11.94 4.72
N LEU A 34 -24.71 -11.74 5.99
CA LEU A 34 -25.65 -11.72 7.13
C LEU A 34 -26.63 -10.56 7.05
N THR A 35 -26.15 -9.36 6.71
CA THR A 35 -26.99 -8.16 6.65
C THR A 35 -27.80 -8.02 5.36
N ARG A 36 -27.67 -8.97 4.41
CA ARG A 36 -28.33 -8.98 3.09
C ARG A 36 -28.20 -7.66 2.32
N LYS A 37 -27.12 -6.90 2.56
CA LYS A 37 -26.86 -5.64 1.87
C LYS A 37 -26.35 -5.91 0.46
N LYS A 38 -26.82 -5.12 -0.51
CA LYS A 38 -26.29 -5.14 -1.88
C LYS A 38 -24.82 -4.74 -1.88
N TRP A 39 -24.08 -5.23 -2.88
CA TRP A 39 -22.70 -4.84 -3.12
C TRP A 39 -22.65 -3.39 -3.56
N GLU A 40 -21.80 -2.61 -2.92
CA GLU A 40 -21.55 -1.21 -3.25
C GLU A 40 -20.18 -1.07 -3.92
N ALA A 41 -19.92 0.07 -4.57
CA ALA A 41 -18.62 0.34 -5.22
C ALA A 41 -17.43 0.15 -4.26
N ASN A 42 -17.64 0.39 -2.97
CA ASN A 42 -16.63 0.17 -1.94
C ASN A 42 -16.21 -1.29 -1.79
N ASP A 43 -17.13 -2.24 -1.96
CA ASP A 43 -16.83 -3.65 -1.79
C ASP A 43 -16.01 -4.19 -2.96
N TRP A 44 -16.29 -3.70 -4.17
CA TRP A 44 -15.48 -3.99 -5.35
C TRP A 44 -14.06 -3.42 -5.24
N LEU A 45 -13.93 -2.16 -4.80
CA LEU A 45 -12.63 -1.53 -4.58
C LEU A 45 -11.77 -2.33 -3.58
N MET A 46 -12.40 -2.83 -2.52
CA MET A 46 -11.73 -3.66 -1.52
C MET A 46 -11.27 -5.02 -2.07
N VAL A 47 -12.09 -5.69 -2.88
CA VAL A 47 -11.69 -6.96 -3.52
C VAL A 47 -10.52 -6.72 -4.48
N ILE A 48 -10.57 -5.64 -5.27
CA ILE A 48 -9.47 -5.25 -6.16
C ILE A 48 -8.20 -4.98 -5.36
N ALA A 49 -8.31 -4.25 -4.24
CA ALA A 49 -7.18 -3.96 -3.37
C ALA A 49 -6.56 -5.24 -2.78
N TYR A 50 -7.38 -6.23 -2.41
CA TYR A 50 -6.90 -7.52 -1.92
C TYR A 50 -6.20 -8.37 -2.98
N VAL A 51 -6.71 -8.37 -4.21
CA VAL A 51 -6.00 -9.00 -5.33
C VAL A 51 -4.65 -8.31 -5.54
N GLY A 52 -4.59 -6.98 -5.42
CA GLY A 52 -3.33 -6.22 -5.41
C GLY A 52 -2.38 -6.64 -4.30
N LEU A 53 -2.89 -6.80 -3.08
CA LEU A 53 -2.11 -7.28 -1.92
C LEU A 53 -1.53 -8.69 -2.13
N LEU A 54 -2.32 -9.60 -2.72
CA LEU A 54 -1.83 -10.94 -3.07
C LEU A 54 -0.70 -10.88 -4.11
N GLY A 55 -0.82 -9.99 -5.10
CA GLY A 55 0.25 -9.70 -6.06
C GLY A 55 1.51 -9.18 -5.37
N GLU A 56 1.36 -8.24 -4.45
CA GLU A 56 2.48 -7.69 -3.67
C GLU A 56 3.15 -8.76 -2.79
N LEU A 57 2.40 -9.68 -2.20
CA LEU A 57 2.96 -10.79 -1.42
C LEU A 57 3.84 -11.71 -2.29
N ILE A 58 3.34 -12.08 -3.47
CA ILE A 58 4.08 -12.93 -4.42
C ILE A 58 5.36 -12.21 -4.85
N ASP A 59 5.25 -10.93 -5.19
CA ASP A 59 6.40 -10.14 -5.60
C ASP A 59 7.41 -9.98 -4.45
N ALA A 60 6.97 -9.66 -3.23
CA ALA A 60 7.86 -9.53 -2.07
C ALA A 60 8.68 -10.82 -1.84
N ILE A 61 8.05 -11.99 -1.97
CA ILE A 61 8.72 -13.29 -1.88
C ILE A 61 9.76 -13.43 -3.01
N VAL A 62 9.39 -13.15 -4.26
CA VAL A 62 10.30 -13.23 -5.41
C VAL A 62 11.50 -12.28 -5.23
N PHE A 63 11.28 -11.05 -4.77
CA PHE A 63 12.35 -10.06 -4.56
C PHE A 63 13.28 -10.42 -3.41
N VAL A 64 12.76 -11.03 -2.34
CA VAL A 64 13.61 -11.56 -1.26
C VAL A 64 14.54 -12.65 -1.80
N PHE A 65 14.01 -13.62 -2.56
CA PHE A 65 14.82 -14.75 -3.03
C PHE A 65 15.71 -14.46 -4.24
N VAL A 66 15.30 -13.56 -5.14
CA VAL A 66 16.00 -13.27 -6.40
C VAL A 66 16.85 -12.00 -6.31
N GLN A 67 16.38 -10.99 -5.59
CA GLN A 67 17.00 -9.66 -5.53
C GLN A 67 17.57 -9.33 -4.15
N TYR A 68 17.71 -10.33 -3.26
CA TYR A 68 18.30 -10.21 -1.91
C TYR A 68 17.75 -9.04 -1.08
N TYR A 69 16.48 -8.67 -1.29
CA TYR A 69 15.81 -7.67 -0.46
C TYR A 69 15.74 -8.15 1.00
N GLY A 70 15.78 -7.21 1.96
CA GLY A 70 15.83 -7.50 3.39
C GLY A 70 17.23 -7.68 3.98
N VAL A 71 18.27 -7.58 3.16
CA VAL A 71 19.68 -7.63 3.59
C VAL A 71 20.33 -6.25 3.44
N HIS A 72 21.18 -5.84 4.37
CA HIS A 72 21.97 -4.63 4.20
C HIS A 72 22.87 -4.73 2.96
N ILE A 73 22.94 -3.66 2.16
CA ILE A 73 23.70 -3.64 0.90
C ILE A 73 25.19 -3.99 1.05
N LYS A 74 25.73 -3.90 2.27
CA LYS A 74 27.10 -4.26 2.62
C LYS A 74 27.34 -5.77 2.65
N ASP A 75 26.30 -6.55 2.93
CA ASP A 75 26.38 -8.00 3.10
C ASP A 75 26.02 -8.75 1.81
N VAL A 76 25.58 -8.01 0.78
CA VAL A 76 25.19 -8.56 -0.53
C VAL A 76 26.42 -8.72 -1.44
N PRO A 77 26.60 -9.87 -2.11
CA PRO A 77 27.69 -10.06 -3.07
C PRO A 77 27.67 -9.00 -4.17
N VAL A 78 28.82 -8.42 -4.51
CA VAL A 78 28.93 -7.36 -5.54
C VAL A 78 28.34 -7.80 -6.89
N ALA A 79 28.52 -9.08 -7.26
CA ALA A 79 27.92 -9.66 -8.47
C ALA A 79 26.38 -9.61 -8.46
N ALA A 80 25.75 -9.81 -7.31
CA ALA A 80 24.30 -9.70 -7.15
C ALA A 80 23.84 -8.24 -7.20
N ILE A 81 24.59 -7.30 -6.62
CA ILE A 81 24.29 -5.85 -6.71
C ILE A 81 24.32 -5.39 -8.18
N VAL A 82 25.26 -5.89 -8.98
CA VAL A 82 25.33 -5.58 -10.41
C VAL A 82 24.13 -6.17 -11.17
N GLN A 83 23.69 -7.38 -10.85
CA GLN A 83 22.47 -7.97 -11.43
C GLN A 83 21.20 -7.18 -11.07
N MET A 84 21.06 -6.71 -9.82
CA MET A 84 19.93 -5.86 -9.40
C MET A 84 19.88 -4.54 -10.18
N LYS A 85 21.04 -3.96 -10.48
CA LYS A 85 21.13 -2.73 -11.29
C LYS A 85 20.90 -2.99 -12.78
N ARG A 86 21.03 -4.24 -13.24
CA ARG A 86 20.90 -4.62 -14.65
C ARG A 86 19.43 -4.81 -15.09
N HIS A 87 18.53 -5.08 -14.14
CA HIS A 87 17.09 -5.29 -14.39
C HIS A 87 16.21 -4.23 -13.71
N PRO A 88 16.35 -2.93 -14.04
CA PRO A 88 15.55 -1.87 -13.43
C PRO A 88 14.05 -2.06 -13.67
N GLU A 89 13.64 -2.61 -14.81
CA GLU A 89 12.24 -2.80 -15.20
C GLU A 89 11.40 -3.56 -14.17
N SER A 90 11.98 -4.60 -13.56
CA SER A 90 11.31 -5.40 -12.53
C SER A 90 10.95 -4.58 -11.29
N ARG A 91 11.86 -3.68 -10.87
CA ARG A 91 11.66 -2.81 -9.71
C ARG A 91 10.59 -1.76 -9.97
N TYR A 92 10.46 -1.29 -11.21
CA TYR A 92 9.42 -0.34 -11.58
C TYR A 92 8.02 -0.95 -11.45
N ILE A 93 7.81 -2.14 -12.03
CA ILE A 93 6.53 -2.85 -11.98
C ILE A 93 6.12 -3.11 -10.53
N LEU A 94 7.04 -3.62 -9.71
CA LEU A 94 6.82 -3.86 -8.28
C LEU A 94 6.36 -2.59 -7.57
N THR A 95 7.11 -1.49 -7.74
CA THR A 95 6.82 -0.24 -7.02
C THR A 95 5.47 0.32 -7.45
N SER A 96 5.12 0.19 -8.71
CA SER A 96 3.81 0.62 -9.21
C SER A 96 2.68 -0.23 -8.63
N MET A 97 2.81 -1.56 -8.61
CA MET A 97 1.79 -2.46 -8.06
C MET A 97 1.57 -2.24 -6.57
N ALA A 98 2.65 -2.14 -5.79
CA ALA A 98 2.58 -1.88 -4.35
C ALA A 98 1.90 -0.53 -4.06
N LEU A 99 2.28 0.53 -4.79
CA LEU A 99 1.65 1.83 -4.60
C LEU A 99 0.18 1.83 -5.02
N SER A 100 -0.17 1.20 -6.14
CA SER A 100 -1.56 1.06 -6.58
C SER A 100 -2.40 0.34 -5.51
N ALA A 101 -1.90 -0.77 -4.96
CA ALA A 101 -2.59 -1.51 -3.90
C ALA A 101 -2.84 -0.62 -2.67
N ASN A 102 -1.80 0.07 -2.18
CA ASN A 102 -1.92 0.97 -1.04
C ASN A 102 -2.93 2.11 -1.30
N VAL A 103 -2.88 2.75 -2.47
CA VAL A 103 -3.80 3.82 -2.85
C VAL A 103 -5.24 3.31 -2.94
N PHE A 104 -5.49 2.15 -3.53
CA PHE A 104 -6.85 1.59 -3.63
C PHE A 104 -7.41 1.21 -2.26
N CYS A 105 -6.59 0.66 -1.36
CA CYS A 105 -6.97 0.44 0.05
C CYS A 105 -7.42 1.75 0.71
N ASN A 106 -6.60 2.79 0.61
CA ASN A 106 -6.90 4.11 1.17
C ASN A 106 -8.20 4.70 0.59
N LEU A 107 -8.40 4.63 -0.72
CA LEU A 107 -9.62 5.12 -1.37
C LEU A 107 -10.87 4.36 -0.90
N SER A 108 -10.80 3.04 -0.75
CA SER A 108 -11.89 2.21 -0.22
C SER A 108 -12.27 2.63 1.21
N ILE A 109 -11.27 2.83 2.07
CA ILE A 109 -11.45 3.21 3.46
C ILE A 109 -12.03 4.62 3.58
N THR A 110 -11.46 5.61 2.89
CA THR A 110 -11.96 7.00 2.92
C THR A 110 -13.41 7.08 2.41
N GLN A 111 -13.74 6.31 1.37
CA GLN A 111 -15.10 6.25 0.83
C GLN A 111 -16.08 5.61 1.83
N LEU A 112 -15.66 4.55 2.54
CA LEU A 112 -16.45 3.96 3.61
C LEU A 112 -16.81 5.00 4.68
N TYR A 113 -15.85 5.85 5.07
CA TYR A 113 -16.08 6.90 6.06
C TYR A 113 -17.08 7.95 5.57
N ALA A 114 -16.98 8.36 4.30
CA ALA A 114 -17.91 9.30 3.70
C ALA A 114 -19.37 8.76 3.69
N THR A 115 -19.54 7.45 3.52
CA THR A 115 -20.85 6.79 3.55
C THR A 115 -21.37 6.56 4.97
N LEU A 116 -20.49 6.12 5.88
CA LEU A 116 -20.88 5.74 7.24
C LEU A 116 -21.29 6.95 8.10
N PHE A 117 -20.59 8.07 7.99
CA PHE A 117 -20.86 9.25 8.79
C PHE A 117 -21.80 10.22 8.06
N PRO A 118 -22.94 10.61 8.67
CA PRO A 118 -23.93 11.49 8.02
C PRO A 118 -23.55 12.98 8.07
N TYR A 119 -22.47 13.36 8.76
CA TYR A 119 -22.08 14.76 8.94
C TYR A 119 -21.55 15.41 7.65
N THR A 120 -22.16 16.51 7.21
CA THR A 120 -21.80 17.21 5.96
C THR A 120 -20.37 17.75 5.96
N ARG A 121 -19.91 18.37 7.04
CA ARG A 121 -18.51 18.85 7.17
C ARG A 121 -17.51 17.71 7.06
N PHE A 122 -17.80 16.58 7.71
CA PHE A 122 -16.93 15.39 7.66
C PHE A 122 -16.86 14.79 6.25
N ARG A 123 -17.99 14.74 5.53
CA ARG A 123 -18.03 14.30 4.14
C ARG A 123 -17.19 15.17 3.21
N ILE A 124 -17.14 16.49 3.44
CA ILE A 124 -16.27 17.39 2.67
C ILE A 124 -14.80 17.05 2.90
N VAL A 125 -14.38 16.84 4.15
CA VAL A 125 -13.00 16.46 4.46
C VAL A 125 -12.65 15.09 3.87
N CYS A 126 -13.55 14.10 3.95
CA CYS A 126 -13.34 12.79 3.31
C CYS A 126 -13.17 12.92 1.80
N ARG A 127 -14.00 13.73 1.13
CA ARG A 127 -13.90 13.96 -0.32
C ARG A 127 -12.61 14.69 -0.69
N ALA A 128 -12.16 15.64 0.15
CA ALA A 128 -10.87 16.30 -0.04
C ALA A 128 -9.70 15.32 0.08
N LEU A 129 -9.73 14.43 1.08
CA LEU A 129 -8.70 13.39 1.26
C LEU A 129 -8.72 12.36 0.12
N LEU A 130 -9.90 11.99 -0.38
CA LEU A 130 -10.05 11.15 -1.56
C LEU A 130 -9.39 11.80 -2.78
N ALA A 131 -9.68 13.08 -3.03
CA ALA A 131 -9.08 13.83 -4.14
C ALA A 131 -7.55 13.95 -4.00
N LEU A 132 -7.06 14.21 -2.79
CA LEU A 132 -5.63 14.26 -2.49
C LEU A 132 -4.93 12.92 -2.77
N THR A 133 -5.56 11.81 -2.38
CA THR A 133 -5.03 10.45 -2.59
C THR A 133 -4.95 10.11 -4.07
N VAL A 134 -5.97 10.47 -4.86
CA VAL A 134 -5.96 10.31 -6.33
C VAL A 134 -4.89 11.19 -6.96
N ALA A 135 -4.78 12.45 -6.55
CA ALA A 135 -3.77 13.38 -7.07
C ALA A 135 -2.35 12.88 -6.77
N TYR A 136 -2.11 12.38 -5.57
CA TYR A 136 -0.84 11.76 -5.19
C TYR A 136 -0.48 10.56 -6.07
N TYR A 137 -1.45 9.66 -6.33
CA TYR A 137 -1.25 8.52 -7.22
C TYR A 137 -0.89 8.95 -8.65
N ILE A 138 -1.61 9.91 -9.21
CA ILE A 138 -1.33 10.43 -10.56
C ILE A 138 0.05 11.07 -10.62
N SER A 139 0.40 11.89 -9.62
CA SER A 139 1.72 12.51 -9.53
C SER A 139 2.83 11.47 -9.50
N PHE A 140 2.68 10.40 -8.72
CA PHE A 140 3.68 9.34 -8.66
C PHE A 140 3.82 8.60 -9.98
N MET A 141 2.70 8.18 -10.59
CA MET A 141 2.71 7.49 -11.89
C MET A 141 3.37 8.35 -12.97
N THR A 142 3.11 9.66 -12.93
CA THR A 142 3.70 10.63 -13.84
C THR A 142 5.21 10.72 -13.64
N VAL A 143 5.68 10.92 -12.41
CA VAL A 143 7.11 10.95 -12.08
C VAL A 143 7.79 9.64 -12.48
N GLN A 144 7.16 8.51 -12.21
CA GLN A 144 7.70 7.19 -12.53
C GLN A 144 7.84 7.00 -14.05
N PHE A 145 6.86 7.44 -14.83
CA PHE A 145 6.90 7.40 -16.30
C PHE A 145 7.99 8.32 -16.89
N PHE A 146 8.13 9.54 -16.36
CA PHE A 146 9.15 10.48 -16.86
C PHE A 146 10.58 10.18 -16.39
N SER A 147 10.74 9.46 -15.28
CA SER A 147 12.06 9.19 -14.71
C SER A 147 12.85 8.10 -15.45
N CYS A 148 12.20 7.31 -16.31
CA CYS A 148 12.87 6.30 -17.14
C CYS A 148 12.57 6.56 -18.63
N PRO A 149 13.50 7.16 -19.40
CA PRO A 149 13.25 7.43 -20.82
C PRO A 149 13.18 6.11 -21.61
N GLN A 150 12.00 5.75 -22.13
CA GLN A 150 11.80 4.52 -22.92
C GLN A 150 12.59 4.46 -24.24
N LYS A 151 13.14 5.59 -24.69
CA LYS A 151 13.90 5.74 -25.94
C LYS A 151 15.29 6.27 -25.63
N MET A 152 16.18 5.39 -25.22
CA MET A 152 17.62 5.65 -25.23
C MET A 152 18.30 4.54 -26.01
N ASP A 153 19.09 4.90 -27.01
CA ASP A 153 19.80 3.94 -27.88
C ASP A 153 20.81 3.09 -27.10
N ASN A 154 21.24 3.55 -25.92
CA ASN A 154 22.13 2.85 -25.01
C ASN A 154 21.38 2.32 -23.78
N ALA A 155 21.03 1.03 -23.81
CA ALA A 155 20.35 0.32 -22.72
C ALA A 155 21.06 0.44 -21.37
N LEU A 156 22.40 0.51 -21.35
CA LEU A 156 23.20 0.63 -20.13
C LEU A 156 23.09 2.02 -19.47
N ALA A 157 23.13 3.08 -20.27
CA ALA A 157 23.00 4.46 -19.78
C ALA A 157 21.56 4.78 -19.35
N MET A 158 20.57 4.18 -20.02
CA MET A 158 19.18 4.19 -19.61
C MET A 158 19.00 3.51 -18.23
N ALA A 159 19.57 2.31 -18.06
CA ALA A 159 19.50 1.57 -16.80
C ALA A 159 20.16 2.32 -15.63
N GLN A 160 21.30 2.99 -15.87
CA GLN A 160 21.98 3.78 -14.83
C GLN A 160 21.17 5.00 -14.37
N LYS A 161 20.66 5.82 -15.31
CA LYS A 161 19.90 7.04 -14.97
C LYS A 161 18.57 6.71 -14.28
N CYS A 162 17.93 5.63 -14.72
CA CYS A 162 16.70 5.09 -14.15
C CYS A 162 16.95 4.50 -12.73
N ALA A 163 18.07 3.80 -12.52
CA ALA A 163 18.45 3.27 -11.21
C ALA A 163 18.86 4.37 -10.21
N GLU A 164 19.51 5.44 -10.65
CA GLU A 164 19.96 6.53 -9.78
C GLU A 164 18.79 7.33 -9.20
N ASN A 165 17.79 7.66 -10.03
CA ASN A 165 16.57 8.33 -9.58
C ASN A 165 15.64 7.41 -8.77
N SER A 166 15.76 6.09 -8.91
CA SER A 166 14.85 5.12 -8.26
C SER A 166 14.79 5.29 -6.74
N ARG A 167 15.92 5.60 -6.08
CA ARG A 167 15.97 5.71 -4.61
C ARG A 167 15.18 6.92 -4.11
N THR A 168 15.40 8.09 -4.72
CA THR A 168 14.73 9.33 -4.32
C THR A 168 13.22 9.24 -4.54
N ILE A 169 12.81 8.65 -5.67
CA ILE A 169 11.40 8.40 -5.99
C ILE A 169 10.78 7.48 -4.95
N TRP A 170 11.45 6.38 -4.60
CA TRP A 170 10.96 5.42 -3.60
C TRP A 170 10.77 6.03 -2.21
N VAL A 171 11.75 6.81 -1.75
CA VAL A 171 11.70 7.47 -0.44
C VAL A 171 10.56 8.50 -0.42
N GLY A 172 10.43 9.30 -1.48
CA GLY A 172 9.33 10.26 -1.63
C GLY A 172 7.96 9.57 -1.68
N ALA A 173 7.84 8.45 -2.40
CA ALA A 173 6.62 7.65 -2.43
C ALA A 173 6.26 7.18 -1.03
N SER A 174 7.19 6.50 -0.36
CA SER A 174 6.94 5.92 0.96
C SER A 174 6.52 6.97 1.98
N ALA A 175 7.20 8.13 2.00
CA ALA A 175 6.82 9.23 2.88
C ALA A 175 5.41 9.77 2.58
N GLY A 176 5.06 9.93 1.29
CA GLY A 176 3.73 10.38 0.89
C GLY A 176 2.62 9.39 1.24
N ALA A 177 2.85 8.10 1.03
CA ALA A 177 1.92 7.03 1.38
C ALA A 177 1.67 7.01 2.90
N MET A 178 2.73 7.06 3.72
CA MET A 178 2.60 7.13 5.18
C MET A 178 1.80 8.35 5.66
N CYS A 179 1.96 9.50 5.01
CA CYS A 179 1.17 10.70 5.33
C CYS A 179 -0.33 10.50 5.06
N ILE A 180 -0.68 9.82 3.96
CA ILE A 180 -2.07 9.52 3.59
C ILE A 180 -2.66 8.49 4.56
N ASP A 181 -1.92 7.44 4.90
CA ASP A 181 -2.32 6.43 5.87
C ASP A 181 -2.61 7.08 7.24
N LEU A 182 -1.69 7.94 7.71
CA LEU A 182 -1.87 8.68 8.96
C LEU A 182 -3.09 9.61 8.91
N ALA A 183 -3.30 10.31 7.79
CA ALA A 183 -4.46 11.17 7.61
C ALA A 183 -5.77 10.36 7.68
N ASN A 184 -5.82 9.17 7.08
CA ASN A 184 -6.99 8.30 7.11
C ASN A 184 -7.29 7.75 8.51
N VAL A 185 -6.28 7.48 9.33
CA VAL A 185 -6.46 7.02 10.72
C VAL A 185 -6.87 8.16 11.64
N VAL A 186 -6.25 9.34 11.49
CA VAL A 186 -6.52 10.50 12.34
C VAL A 186 -7.90 11.10 12.07
N LEU A 187 -8.35 11.13 10.82
CA LEU A 187 -9.61 11.75 10.41
C LEU A 187 -10.86 11.31 11.22
N PRO A 188 -11.13 10.00 11.44
CA PRO A 188 -12.30 9.53 12.17
C PRO A 188 -12.16 9.61 13.70
N LEU A 189 -10.93 9.65 14.25
CA LEU A 189 -10.69 9.57 15.70
C LEU A 189 -11.31 10.74 16.48
N PRO A 190 -11.09 12.03 16.14
CA PRO A 190 -11.72 13.14 16.85
C PRO A 190 -13.25 13.08 16.84
N LEU A 191 -13.84 12.58 15.75
CA LEU A 191 -15.29 12.47 15.62
C LEU A 191 -15.82 11.31 16.48
N LEU A 192 -15.14 10.18 16.48
CA LEU A 192 -15.45 9.02 17.32
C LEU A 192 -15.46 9.36 18.79
N TRP A 193 -14.48 10.15 19.23
CA TRP A 193 -14.36 10.50 20.65
C TRP A 193 -15.47 11.45 21.11
N ARG A 194 -16.01 12.26 20.20
CA ARG A 194 -17.14 13.18 20.44
C ARG A 194 -18.53 12.52 20.34
N LEU A 195 -18.63 11.32 19.77
CA LEU A 195 -19.91 10.64 19.59
C LEU A 195 -20.29 9.86 20.87
N ASN A 196 -21.50 10.11 21.39
CA ASN A 196 -22.10 9.40 22.53
C ASN A 196 -22.54 7.98 22.10
N VAL A 197 -21.59 7.13 21.74
CA VAL A 197 -21.81 5.71 21.48
C VAL A 197 -21.39 4.90 22.70
N ASP A 198 -22.09 3.80 22.96
CA ASP A 198 -21.70 2.82 23.99
C ASP A 198 -20.22 2.47 23.87
N PHE A 199 -19.52 2.39 25.00
CA PHE A 199 -18.08 2.17 25.07
C PHE A 199 -17.63 0.96 24.24
N GLU A 200 -18.44 -0.11 24.23
CA GLU A 200 -18.19 -1.33 23.47
C GLU A 200 -18.17 -1.13 21.95
N LYS A 201 -19.07 -0.27 21.42
CA LYS A 201 -19.09 0.10 19.99
C LYS A 201 -17.90 1.00 19.66
N LYS A 202 -17.50 1.85 20.61
CA LYS A 202 -16.34 2.75 20.49
C LYS A 202 -15.04 1.94 20.35
N VAL A 203 -14.84 0.92 21.20
CA VAL A 203 -13.66 0.03 21.15
C VAL A 203 -13.60 -0.76 19.85
N ARG A 204 -14.72 -1.35 19.41
CA ARG A 204 -14.79 -2.08 18.13
C ARG A 204 -14.45 -1.19 16.93
N LEU A 205 -14.96 0.03 16.91
CA LEU A 205 -14.66 0.99 15.85
C LEU A 205 -13.17 1.33 15.88
N THR A 206 -12.61 1.71 17.04
CA THR A 206 -11.18 2.04 17.17
C THR A 206 -10.27 0.88 16.77
N LEU A 207 -10.61 -0.37 17.10
CA LEU A 207 -9.88 -1.56 16.65
C LEU A 207 -9.93 -1.73 15.12
N LEU A 208 -11.10 -1.49 14.50
CA LEU A 208 -11.24 -1.45 13.04
C LEU A 208 -10.39 -0.37 12.39
N PHE A 209 -10.29 0.82 13.00
CA PHE A 209 -9.42 1.90 12.51
C PHE A 209 -7.93 1.58 12.71
N GLY A 210 -7.57 0.96 13.84
CA GLY A 210 -6.20 0.52 14.12
C GLY A 210 -5.71 -0.58 13.19
N LEU A 211 -6.60 -1.47 12.73
CA LEU A 211 -6.28 -2.48 11.71
C LEU A 211 -5.92 -1.88 10.34
N GLY A 212 -6.35 -0.66 10.03
CA GLY A 212 -5.97 0.03 8.80
C GLY A 212 -4.55 0.64 8.82
N PHE A 213 -3.89 0.65 9.98
CA PHE A 213 -2.51 1.12 10.15
C PHE A 213 -1.46 0.00 10.00
N LEU A 214 -1.89 -1.26 10.17
CA LEU A 214 -1.05 -2.45 10.09
C LEU A 214 -0.98 -2.98 8.65
#